data_AF-C9ML46-F1
#
_entry.id   AF-C9ML46-F1
#
_cell.length_a   1.000
_cell.length_b   1.000
_cell.length_c   1.000
_cell.angle_alpha   90.00
_cell.angle_beta   90.00
_cell.angle_gamma   90.00
#
_symmetry.space_group_name_H-M   'P 1'
#
loop_
_entity.id
_entity.type
_entity.pdbx_description
1 polymer ?
#
loop_
_entity_poly.entity_id
_entity_poly.type
_entity_poly.pdbx_seq_one_letter_code
_entity_poly.pdbx_strand_id
1 'polypeptide(L)'
;MKWVILIVQIMFILSCSAQKTSNERERDLYINELSFINNRNLNFSIKRVASDSCFPIIDIGYRIRVKLTPKQDSLIRKLKKRQWINMLNNNTTDYAANILLYYIHNRDATVLLYNRSLKDWRDGMKNEDILYWDETLK
;
A
#
# COMPACT_ATOMS: atom_id res chain seq x y z
N MET A 1 -16.90 36.06 -37.41
CA MET A 1 -15.74 35.17 -37.16
C MET A 1 -15.01 35.45 -35.83
N LYS A 2 -14.70 36.70 -35.45
CA LYS A 2 -14.00 37.01 -34.18
C LYS A 2 -14.71 36.51 -32.90
N TRP A 3 -16.04 36.57 -32.83
CA TRP A 3 -16.82 36.10 -31.67
C TRP A 3 -16.83 34.58 -31.49
N VAL A 4 -16.72 33.81 -32.57
CA VAL A 4 -16.68 32.33 -32.53
C VAL A 4 -15.36 31.85 -31.93
N ILE A 5 -14.25 32.51 -32.29
CA ILE A 5 -12.91 32.21 -31.75
C ILE A 5 -12.85 32.47 -30.24
N LEU A 6 -13.52 33.52 -29.77
CA LEU A 6 -13.58 33.87 -28.34
C LEU A 6 -14.34 32.82 -27.52
N ILE A 7 -15.47 32.32 -28.04
CA ILE A 7 -16.28 31.28 -27.38
C ILE A 7 -15.50 29.96 -27.27
N VAL A 8 -14.78 29.58 -28.34
CA VAL A 8 -13.95 28.36 -28.34
C VAL A 8 -12.81 28.44 -27.31
N GLN A 9 -12.17 29.60 -27.16
CA GLN A 9 -11.12 29.80 -26.15
C GLN A 9 -11.66 29.73 -24.71
N ILE A 10 -12.84 30.30 -24.44
CA ILE A 10 -13.49 30.23 -23.13
C ILE A 10 -13.86 28.77 -22.77
N MET A 11 -14.36 28.00 -23.74
CA MET A 11 -14.69 26.58 -23.53
C MET A 11 -13.46 25.71 -23.24
N PHE A 12 -12.31 26.01 -23.86
CA PHE A 12 -11.04 25.32 -23.57
C PHE A 12 -10.55 25.58 -22.14
N ILE A 13 -10.64 26.83 -21.65
CA ILE A 13 -10.20 27.20 -20.30
C ILE A 13 -11.12 26.56 -19.24
N LEU A 14 -12.44 26.53 -19.47
CA LEU A 14 -13.42 25.89 -18.58
C LEU A 14 -13.25 24.36 -18.53
N SER A 15 -12.90 23.72 -19.65
CA SER A 15 -12.64 22.27 -19.71
C SER A 15 -11.38 21.87 -18.93
N CYS A 16 -10.28 22.62 -19.07
CA CYS A 16 -9.05 22.35 -18.32
C CYS A 16 -9.20 22.55 -16.80
N SER A 17 -9.98 23.54 -16.38
CA SER A 17 -10.23 23.80 -14.95
C SER A 17 -11.20 22.79 -14.31
N ALA A 18 -12.17 22.26 -15.08
CA ALA A 18 -13.02 21.15 -14.64
C ALA A 18 -12.25 19.82 -14.47
N GLN A 19 -11.31 19.51 -15.37
CA GLN A 19 -10.46 18.31 -15.23
C GLN A 19 -9.49 18.39 -14.05
N LYS A 20 -8.96 19.59 -13.74
CA LYS A 20 -8.06 19.75 -12.62
C LYS A 20 -8.76 19.52 -11.28
N THR A 21 -9.97 20.06 -11.13
CA THR A 21 -10.79 19.90 -9.91
C THR A 21 -11.32 18.48 -9.72
N SER A 22 -11.62 17.74 -10.80
CA SER A 22 -12.03 16.32 -10.69
C SER A 22 -10.86 15.43 -10.24
N ASN A 23 -9.67 15.63 -10.80
CA ASN A 23 -8.46 14.89 -10.43
C ASN A 23 -8.04 15.14 -8.98
N GLU A 24 -8.17 16.37 -8.49
CA GLU A 24 -7.90 16.71 -7.09
C GLU A 24 -8.89 16.02 -6.15
N ARG A 25 -10.19 16.06 -6.45
CA ARG A 25 -11.20 15.31 -5.68
C ARG A 25 -10.97 13.81 -5.69
N GLU A 26 -10.64 13.21 -6.83
CA GLU A 26 -10.39 11.77 -6.93
C GLU A 26 -9.15 11.37 -6.12
N ARG A 27 -8.09 12.21 -6.15
CA ARG A 27 -6.90 12.03 -5.30
C ARG A 27 -7.24 12.15 -3.81
N ASP A 28 -8.03 13.13 -3.40
CA ASP A 28 -8.41 13.34 -2.00
C ASP A 28 -9.30 12.21 -1.47
N LEU A 29 -10.23 11.73 -2.29
CA LEU A 29 -11.07 10.56 -1.98
C LEU A 29 -10.20 9.32 -1.81
N TYR A 30 -9.23 9.14 -2.70
CA TYR A 30 -8.29 8.04 -2.64
C TYR A 30 -7.36 8.09 -1.41
N ILE A 31 -6.86 9.28 -1.05
CA ILE A 31 -6.09 9.49 0.19
C ILE A 31 -6.94 9.15 1.42
N ASN A 32 -8.21 9.58 1.43
CA ASN A 32 -9.13 9.22 2.52
C ASN A 32 -9.41 7.72 2.58
N GLU A 33 -9.57 7.05 1.43
CA GLU A 33 -9.79 5.60 1.38
C GLU A 33 -8.57 4.79 1.86
N LEU A 34 -7.36 5.35 1.77
CA LEU A 34 -6.13 4.73 2.26
C LEU A 34 -5.71 5.20 3.66
N SER A 35 -6.48 6.05 4.32
CA SER A 35 -6.17 6.57 5.66
C SER A 35 -5.99 5.50 6.74
N PHE A 36 -6.55 4.30 6.54
CA PHE A 36 -6.36 3.15 7.42
C PHE A 36 -4.94 2.55 7.34
N ILE A 37 -4.20 2.81 6.26
CA ILE A 37 -2.78 2.45 6.13
C ILE A 37 -1.97 3.49 6.90
N ASN A 38 -1.83 3.27 8.20
CA ASN A 38 -1.10 4.15 9.08
C ASN A 38 -0.38 3.34 10.16
N ASN A 39 0.84 3.73 10.47
CA ASN A 39 1.70 3.07 11.45
C ASN A 39 1.08 2.97 12.85
N ARG A 40 0.14 3.85 13.21
CA ARG A 40 -0.51 3.88 14.53
C ARG A 40 -1.65 2.88 14.68
N ASN A 41 -2.34 2.56 13.58
CA ASN A 41 -3.66 1.92 13.63
C ASN A 41 -3.69 0.52 13.02
N LEU A 42 -2.58 0.05 12.43
CA LEU A 42 -2.55 -1.26 11.80
C LEU A 42 -2.51 -2.38 12.85
N ASN A 43 -3.60 -3.14 12.96
CA ASN A 43 -3.67 -4.32 13.82
C ASN A 43 -3.30 -5.58 13.01
N PHE A 44 -2.18 -6.21 13.36
CA PHE A 44 -1.69 -7.42 12.73
C PHE A 44 -1.12 -8.42 13.74
N SER A 45 -1.05 -9.68 13.32
CA SER A 45 -0.35 -10.74 14.04
C SER A 45 0.51 -11.56 13.09
N ILE A 46 1.59 -12.15 13.62
CA ILE A 46 2.44 -13.08 12.89
C ILE A 46 2.10 -14.47 13.40
N LYS A 47 1.75 -15.39 12.50
CA LYS A 47 1.40 -16.77 12.85
C LYS A 47 2.27 -17.74 12.08
N ARG A 48 2.78 -18.77 12.78
CA ARG A 48 3.38 -19.94 12.12
C ARG A 48 2.28 -20.71 11.40
N VAL A 49 2.54 -21.09 10.15
CA VAL A 49 1.62 -21.82 9.28
C VAL A 49 2.31 -23.10 8.84
N ALA A 50 1.64 -24.24 9.00
CA ALA A 50 2.12 -25.53 8.55
C ALA A 50 1.27 -26.06 7.39
N SER A 51 1.84 -26.96 6.60
CA SER A 51 1.11 -27.71 5.58
C SER A 51 0.27 -28.78 6.25
N ASP A 52 -1.05 -28.68 6.13
CA ASP A 52 -2.00 -29.72 6.55
C ASP A 52 -2.26 -30.75 5.44
N SER A 53 -1.74 -30.52 4.23
CA SER A 53 -1.94 -31.36 3.05
C SER A 53 -0.75 -32.29 2.73
N CYS A 54 0.34 -32.21 3.49
CA CYS A 54 1.55 -33.02 3.29
C CYS A 54 1.87 -33.82 4.56
N PHE A 55 2.34 -35.07 4.40
CA PHE A 55 2.89 -35.88 5.50
C PHE A 55 4.38 -36.18 5.26
N PRO A 56 5.28 -35.87 6.21
CA PRO A 56 4.99 -35.26 7.51
C PRO A 56 4.49 -33.82 7.38
N ILE A 57 3.78 -33.32 8.40
CA ILE A 57 3.41 -31.90 8.51
C ILE A 57 4.70 -31.09 8.47
N ILE A 58 4.86 -30.26 7.43
CA ILE A 58 6.02 -29.38 7.27
C ILE A 58 5.65 -27.94 7.62
N ASP A 59 6.57 -27.26 8.31
CA ASP A 59 6.46 -25.82 8.54
C ASP A 59 6.58 -25.10 7.19
N ILE A 60 5.57 -24.29 6.85
CA ILE A 60 5.59 -23.43 5.65
C ILE A 60 6.13 -22.03 6.02
N GLY A 61 6.27 -21.76 7.32
CA GLY A 61 6.89 -20.58 7.89
C GLY A 61 5.88 -19.60 8.49
N TYR A 62 6.32 -18.35 8.66
CA TYR A 62 5.54 -17.35 9.37
C TYR A 62 4.78 -16.45 8.42
N ARG A 63 3.51 -16.16 8.70
CA ARG A 63 2.63 -15.34 7.85
C ARG A 63 1.97 -14.23 8.63
N ILE A 64 1.82 -13.08 7.98
CA ILE A 64 1.07 -11.95 8.52
C ILE A 64 -0.43 -12.22 8.41
N ARG A 65 -1.17 -11.93 9.48
CA ARG A 65 -2.63 -11.81 9.49
C ARG A 65 -2.99 -10.38 9.86
N VAL A 66 -3.77 -9.72 9.01
CA VAL A 66 -4.28 -8.36 9.23
C VAL A 66 -5.79 -8.41 9.31
N LYS A 67 -6.40 -7.63 10.22
CA LYS A 67 -7.85 -7.47 10.26
C LYS A 67 -8.27 -6.34 9.32
N LEU A 68 -8.73 -6.69 8.12
CA LEU A 68 -9.21 -5.75 7.11
C LEU A 68 -10.67 -6.03 6.77
N THR A 69 -11.41 -4.98 6.42
CA THR A 69 -12.70 -5.13 5.74
C THR A 69 -12.51 -5.63 4.31
N PRO A 70 -13.52 -6.26 3.68
CA PRO A 70 -13.42 -6.66 2.27
C PRO A 70 -13.09 -5.51 1.32
N LYS A 71 -13.59 -4.30 1.61
CA LYS A 71 -13.27 -3.09 0.86
C LYS A 71 -11.78 -2.73 0.96
N GLN A 72 -11.22 -2.74 2.17
CA GLN A 72 -9.80 -2.44 2.40
C GLN A 72 -8.89 -3.50 1.76
N ASP A 73 -9.22 -4.78 1.89
CA ASP A 73 -8.46 -5.86 1.26
C ASP A 73 -8.48 -5.73 -0.28
N SER A 74 -9.64 -5.42 -0.88
CA SER A 74 -9.73 -5.16 -2.32
C SER A 74 -8.92 -3.92 -2.74
N LEU A 75 -8.93 -2.86 -1.94
CA LEU A 75 -8.18 -1.63 -2.21
C LEU A 75 -6.68 -1.88 -2.24
N ILE A 76 -6.11 -2.52 -1.21
CA ILE A 76 -4.66 -2.73 -1.14
C ILE A 76 -4.12 -3.62 -2.27
N ARG A 77 -4.92 -4.59 -2.73
CA ARG A 77 -4.54 -5.48 -3.85
C ARG A 77 -4.52 -4.78 -5.20
N LYS A 78 -5.19 -3.64 -5.33
CA LYS A 78 -5.24 -2.83 -6.57
C LYS A 78 -4.18 -1.75 -6.63
N LEU A 79 -3.42 -1.54 -5.56
CA LEU A 79 -2.37 -0.54 -5.50
C LEU A 79 -1.22 -0.87 -6.46
N LYS A 80 -0.76 0.14 -7.20
CA LYS A 80 0.36 0.02 -8.13
C LYS A 80 1.69 0.09 -7.39
N LYS A 81 2.77 -0.48 -7.95
CA LYS A 81 4.15 -0.39 -7.44
C LYS A 81 4.48 1.01 -6.91
N ARG A 82 4.33 2.05 -7.73
CA ARG A 82 4.66 3.44 -7.35
C ARG A 82 3.94 3.89 -6.07
N GLN A 83 2.70 3.47 -5.86
CA GLN A 83 1.92 3.85 -4.68
C GLN A 83 2.45 3.15 -3.43
N TRP A 84 2.78 1.86 -3.53
CA TRP A 84 3.45 1.12 -2.46
C TRP A 84 4.80 1.73 -2.10
N ILE A 85 5.66 2.00 -3.09
CA ILE A 85 6.98 2.60 -2.87
C ILE A 85 6.85 3.99 -2.23
N ASN A 86 5.87 4.80 -2.66
CA ASN A 86 5.62 6.10 -2.02
C ASN A 86 5.25 5.94 -0.53
N MET A 87 4.43 4.94 -0.17
CA MET A 87 4.07 4.69 1.23
C MET A 87 5.25 4.15 2.03
N LEU A 88 6.05 3.25 1.47
CA LEU A 88 7.25 2.72 2.11
C LEU A 88 8.29 3.81 2.43
N ASN A 89 8.32 4.88 1.61
CA ASN A 89 9.18 6.04 1.85
C ASN A 89 8.57 7.11 2.76
N ASN A 90 7.32 6.95 3.19
CA ASN A 90 6.62 7.90 4.05
C ASN A 90 6.64 7.44 5.52
N ASN A 91 7.20 8.25 6.42
CA ASN A 91 7.36 7.92 7.85
C ASN A 91 6.02 7.77 8.63
N THR A 92 4.88 8.08 8.03
CA THR A 92 3.56 7.87 8.65
C THR A 92 2.94 6.53 8.26
N THR A 93 3.39 5.92 7.17
CA THR A 93 2.78 4.73 6.57
C THR A 93 3.76 3.59 6.28
N ASP A 94 5.06 3.82 6.32
CA ASP A 94 6.11 2.88 5.91
C ASP A 94 5.99 1.49 6.54
N TYR A 95 5.90 1.42 7.86
CA TYR A 95 5.82 0.16 8.57
C TYR A 95 4.51 -0.57 8.26
N ALA A 96 3.40 0.15 8.28
CA ALA A 96 2.10 -0.41 7.94
C ALA A 96 2.06 -0.92 6.50
N ALA A 97 2.65 -0.19 5.57
CA ALA A 97 2.77 -0.58 4.17
C ALA A 97 3.60 -1.85 4.02
N ASN A 98 4.73 -1.96 4.73
CA ASN A 98 5.55 -3.17 4.73
C ASN A 98 4.76 -4.39 5.22
N ILE A 99 4.09 -4.29 6.38
CA ILE A 99 3.26 -5.37 6.92
C ILE A 99 2.18 -5.81 5.92
N LEU A 100 1.53 -4.85 5.26
CA LEU A 100 0.50 -5.15 4.26
C LEU A 100 1.08 -5.83 3.02
N LEU A 101 2.29 -5.46 2.58
CA LEU A 101 2.97 -6.14 1.47
C LEU A 101 3.31 -7.59 1.81
N TYR A 102 3.82 -7.86 3.02
CA TYR A 102 4.01 -9.25 3.49
C TYR A 102 2.69 -10.03 3.50
N TYR A 103 1.59 -9.39 3.91
CA TYR A 103 0.26 -9.98 3.93
C TYR A 103 -0.28 -10.32 2.52
N ILE A 104 -0.28 -9.36 1.58
CA ILE A 104 -0.89 -9.58 0.25
C ILE A 104 -0.06 -10.51 -0.63
N HIS A 105 1.26 -10.54 -0.45
CA HIS A 105 2.16 -11.43 -1.20
C HIS A 105 2.43 -12.77 -0.51
N ASN A 106 1.81 -13.02 0.66
CA ASN A 106 2.01 -14.24 1.44
C ASN A 106 3.50 -14.55 1.70
N ARG A 107 4.31 -13.51 1.91
CA ARG A 107 5.76 -13.60 2.12
C ARG A 107 6.04 -14.14 3.52
N ASP A 108 7.11 -14.91 3.65
CA ASP A 108 7.58 -15.37 4.95
C ASP A 108 8.00 -14.20 5.85
N ALA A 109 7.30 -14.04 6.97
CA ALA A 109 7.47 -12.95 7.93
C ALA A 109 8.44 -13.29 9.09
N THR A 110 9.25 -14.35 8.98
CA THR A 110 10.22 -14.74 10.02
C THR A 110 11.11 -13.57 10.44
N VAL A 111 11.58 -12.77 9.48
CA VAL A 111 12.41 -11.58 9.73
C VAL A 111 11.73 -10.51 10.59
N LEU A 112 10.40 -10.43 10.54
CA LEU A 112 9.60 -9.49 11.34
C LEU A 112 9.36 -10.00 12.78
N LEU A 113 9.71 -11.24 13.10
CA LEU A 113 9.70 -11.72 14.49
C LEU A 113 10.77 -11.02 15.33
N TYR A 114 11.92 -10.74 14.72
CA TYR A 114 13.05 -10.06 15.34
C TYR A 114 12.97 -8.52 15.20
N ASN A 115 12.26 -8.04 14.18
CA ASN A 115 12.06 -6.62 13.89
C ASN A 115 10.59 -6.23 14.03
N ARG A 116 9.96 -6.61 15.15
CA ARG A 116 8.50 -6.54 15.31
C ARG A 116 7.98 -5.14 15.59
N SER A 117 8.81 -4.25 16.14
CA SER A 117 8.41 -2.87 16.36
C SER A 117 8.76 -2.00 15.15
N LEU A 118 8.02 -0.90 14.99
CA LEU A 118 8.32 0.09 13.96
C LEU A 118 9.76 0.63 14.08
N LYS A 119 10.26 0.79 15.31
CA LYS A 119 11.61 1.27 15.56
C LYS A 119 12.64 0.22 15.14
N ASP A 120 12.50 -1.01 15.61
CA ASP A 120 13.46 -2.08 15.30
C ASP A 120 13.52 -2.35 13.78
N TRP A 121 12.36 -2.38 13.12
CA TRP A 121 12.30 -2.52 11.67
C TRP A 121 13.00 -1.37 10.92
N ARG A 122 12.78 -0.12 11.35
CA ARG A 122 13.44 1.04 10.74
C ARG A 122 14.95 1.02 10.94
N ASP A 123 15.40 0.67 12.13
CA ASP A 123 16.82 0.67 12.48
C ASP A 123 17.56 -0.52 11.85
N GLY A 124 16.86 -1.64 11.63
CA GLY A 124 17.49 -2.91 11.27
C GLY A 124 17.29 -3.42 9.85
N MET A 125 16.17 -3.12 9.18
CA MET A 125 15.87 -3.78 7.89
C MET A 125 15.02 -2.98 6.89
N LYS A 126 14.66 -1.74 7.19
CA LYS A 126 13.75 -0.96 6.33
C LYS A 126 14.27 -0.81 4.91
N ASN A 127 15.56 -0.52 4.74
CA ASN A 127 16.13 -0.27 3.42
C ASN A 127 16.15 -1.54 2.57
N GLU A 128 16.46 -2.67 3.19
CA GLU A 128 16.47 -3.99 2.58
C GLU A 128 15.06 -4.41 2.13
N ASP A 129 14.05 -4.20 2.97
CA ASP A 129 12.66 -4.47 2.58
C ASP A 129 12.19 -3.53 1.46
N ILE A 130 12.55 -2.23 1.49
CA ILE A 130 12.21 -1.30 0.42
C ILE A 130 12.82 -1.75 -0.90
N LEU A 131 14.11 -2.12 -0.90
CA LEU A 131 14.80 -2.61 -2.10
C LEU A 131 14.14 -3.88 -2.62
N TYR A 132 13.89 -4.87 -1.75
CA TYR A 132 13.19 -6.09 -2.12
C TYR A 132 11.84 -5.82 -2.77
N TRP A 133 11.03 -4.93 -2.19
CA TRP A 133 9.71 -4.61 -2.73
C TRP A 133 9.78 -3.84 -4.03
N ASP A 134 10.78 -2.97 -4.20
CA ASP A 134 10.99 -2.31 -5.47
C ASP A 134 11.31 -3.32 -6.58
N GLU A 135 12.14 -4.32 -6.30
CA GLU A 135 12.48 -5.38 -7.26
C GLU A 135 11.32 -6.37 -7.51
N THR A 136 10.48 -6.62 -6.50
CA THR A 136 9.44 -7.65 -6.55
C THR A 136 8.12 -7.16 -7.14
N LEU A 137 7.75 -5.90 -6.90
CA LEU A 137 6.49 -5.34 -7.38
C LEU A 137 6.55 -5.09 -8.88
N LYS A 138 5.46 -5.41 -9.59
CA LYS A 138 5.30 -5.18 -11.04
C LYS A 138 4.57 -3.87 -11.32
#